data_AF-A0AAU5UEJ3-F1
#
_entry.id   AF-A0AAU5UEJ3-F1
#
_cell.length_a   1.000
_cell.length_b   1.000
_cell.length_c   1.000
_cell.angle_alpha   90.00
_cell.angle_beta   90.00
_cell.angle_gamma   90.00
#
_symmetry.space_group_name_H-M   'P 1'
#
loop_
_entity.id
_entity.type
_entity.pdbx_description
1 polymer ?
#
loop_
_entity_poly.entity_id
_entity_poly.type
_entity_poly.pdbx_seq_one_letter_code
_entity_poly.pdbx_strand_id
1 'polypeptide(L)'
;MALEWQTLGGAPDSSSPGGGAEIRHVVRSPLGDLTHAVCRAGEVAPTHDLPELDEAYFVLAGEGQIWRSLHGREAITRMRPGRAVWMPAGTQFQYRANQTTSLVFLVVVMPPWKSELFHTNDAGPWTVGADGPAEPTDDSWLTVDVRRGPDETAPDGSEIRLLGGVERGSLAHCLLHPGAVSSPVRHRTVQELWYVVSGHGELWRQSPDGTDQVDLLWPGAAVDIPLGVTFQFRATGLDDLELILLTMPPWPGTDEAVAAGAGRWT
;
A
#
# COMPACT_ATOMS: atom_id res chain seq x y z
N MET A 1 -3.49 23.84 -1.87
CA MET A 1 -3.33 22.65 -2.75
C MET A 1 -4.63 21.89 -2.67
N ALA A 2 -5.18 21.39 -3.77
CA ALA A 2 -6.41 20.61 -3.71
C ALA A 2 -6.12 19.29 -2.97
N LEU A 3 -7.02 18.90 -2.08
CA LEU A 3 -6.97 17.62 -1.37
C LEU A 3 -7.56 16.55 -2.31
N GLU A 4 -6.75 15.56 -2.70
CA GLU A 4 -7.19 14.51 -3.62
C GLU A 4 -7.95 13.40 -2.88
N TRP A 5 -8.96 12.85 -3.57
CA TRP A 5 -9.75 11.71 -3.12
C TRP A 5 -10.29 11.02 -4.35
N GLN A 6 -10.17 9.70 -4.41
CA GLN A 6 -10.73 8.94 -5.51
C GLN A 6 -11.03 7.50 -5.13
N THR A 7 -11.81 6.86 -5.99
CA THR A 7 -12.32 5.50 -5.79
C THR A 7 -11.96 4.67 -7.00
N LEU A 8 -11.63 3.39 -6.79
CA LEU A 8 -11.28 2.49 -7.88
C LEU A 8 -12.37 2.45 -8.98
N GLY A 9 -11.96 2.72 -10.21
CA GLY A 9 -12.80 2.54 -11.40
C GLY A 9 -13.09 1.07 -11.68
N GLY A 10 -14.25 0.78 -12.29
CA GLY A 10 -14.61 -0.58 -12.68
C GLY A 10 -13.68 -1.19 -13.74
N ALA A 11 -13.28 -0.40 -14.73
CA ALA A 11 -12.32 -0.79 -15.76
C ALA A 11 -10.88 -0.43 -15.33
N PRO A 12 -9.85 -1.16 -15.82
CA PRO A 12 -8.47 -0.76 -15.62
C PRO A 12 -8.12 0.51 -16.41
N ASP A 13 -7.26 1.35 -15.85
CA ASP A 13 -6.74 2.55 -16.49
C ASP A 13 -5.64 2.22 -17.51
N SER A 14 -4.85 1.18 -17.21
CA SER A 14 -3.76 0.71 -18.06
C SER A 14 -3.40 -0.75 -17.76
N SER A 15 -2.43 -1.29 -18.48
CA SER A 15 -1.71 -2.50 -18.07
C SER A 15 -0.39 -2.11 -17.43
N SER A 16 0.16 -2.95 -16.56
CA SER A 16 1.50 -2.77 -16.03
C SER A 16 2.50 -2.71 -17.21
N PRO A 17 3.65 -2.05 -17.08
CA PRO A 17 4.57 -1.86 -18.20
C PRO A 17 4.99 -3.18 -18.87
N GLY A 18 5.10 -4.26 -18.09
CA GLY A 18 5.37 -5.62 -18.58
C GLY A 18 4.14 -6.43 -19.01
N GLY A 19 2.93 -5.86 -18.95
CA GLY A 19 1.67 -6.52 -19.27
C GLY A 19 1.18 -7.55 -18.25
N GLY A 20 1.91 -7.76 -17.15
CA GLY A 20 1.62 -8.80 -16.15
C GLY A 20 0.43 -8.52 -15.21
N ALA A 21 -0.10 -7.29 -15.22
CA ALA A 21 -1.23 -6.91 -14.39
C ALA A 21 -2.09 -5.82 -15.03
N GLU A 22 -3.38 -5.83 -14.73
CA GLU A 22 -4.27 -4.68 -14.92
C GLU A 22 -3.99 -3.63 -13.84
N ILE A 23 -3.92 -2.36 -14.23
CA ILE A 23 -3.55 -1.25 -13.36
C ILE A 23 -4.71 -0.27 -13.22
N ARG A 24 -5.01 0.10 -11.97
CA ARG A 24 -5.85 1.23 -11.60
C ARG A 24 -5.01 2.20 -10.76
N HIS A 25 -4.77 3.40 -11.25
CA HIS A 25 -4.03 4.40 -10.47
C HIS A 25 -4.91 4.88 -9.32
N VAL A 26 -4.39 4.85 -8.08
CA VAL A 26 -5.22 5.16 -6.90
C VAL A 26 -4.90 6.52 -6.28
N VAL A 27 -3.63 6.85 -6.08
CA VAL A 27 -3.20 8.20 -5.67
C VAL A 27 -1.83 8.45 -6.26
N ARG A 28 -1.59 9.67 -6.74
CA ARG A 28 -0.24 10.16 -7.06
C ARG A 28 0.12 11.29 -6.12
N SER A 29 1.35 11.30 -5.66
CA SER A 29 1.87 12.40 -4.84
C SER A 29 3.26 12.80 -5.30
N PRO A 30 3.78 13.96 -4.88
CA PRO A 30 5.15 14.34 -5.20
C PRO A 30 6.22 13.36 -4.68
N LEU A 31 5.91 12.51 -3.69
CA LEU A 31 6.87 11.60 -3.06
C LEU A 31 6.74 10.13 -3.47
N GLY A 32 5.59 9.73 -4.00
CA GLY A 32 5.34 8.36 -4.44
C GLY A 32 3.93 8.16 -4.96
N ASP A 33 3.72 7.02 -5.60
CA ASP A 33 2.44 6.62 -6.17
C ASP A 33 1.90 5.38 -5.46
N LEU A 34 0.58 5.34 -5.33
CA LEU A 34 -0.17 4.17 -4.88
C LEU A 34 -1.08 3.70 -6.03
N THR A 35 -0.90 2.44 -6.39
CA THR A 35 -1.58 1.81 -7.53
C THR A 35 -2.22 0.50 -7.10
N HIS A 36 -3.38 0.17 -7.67
CA HIS A 36 -4.04 -1.11 -7.47
C HIS A 36 -3.81 -2.00 -8.70
N ALA A 37 -3.28 -3.20 -8.48
CA ALA A 37 -2.91 -4.13 -9.52
C ALA A 37 -3.70 -5.45 -9.42
N VAL A 38 -4.06 -6.01 -10.58
CA VAL A 38 -4.66 -7.34 -10.70
C VAL A 38 -3.86 -8.17 -11.69
N CYS A 39 -3.13 -9.17 -11.19
CA CYS A 39 -2.54 -10.22 -12.01
C CYS A 39 -3.56 -11.36 -12.16
N ARG A 40 -4.00 -11.66 -13.38
CA ARG A 40 -5.07 -12.65 -13.60
C ARG A 40 -4.58 -14.06 -13.27
N ALA A 41 -5.50 -14.94 -12.89
CA ALA A 41 -5.18 -16.34 -12.60
C ALA A 41 -4.37 -16.98 -13.76
N GLY A 42 -3.27 -17.65 -13.41
CA GLY A 42 -2.34 -18.29 -14.34
C GLY A 42 -1.34 -17.36 -15.02
N GLU A 43 -1.49 -16.04 -14.89
CA GLU A 43 -0.56 -15.07 -15.48
C GLU A 43 0.75 -14.98 -14.69
N VAL A 44 1.81 -14.72 -15.45
CA VAL A 44 3.16 -14.50 -14.96
C VAL A 44 3.65 -13.18 -15.55
N ALA A 45 4.02 -12.23 -14.71
CA ALA A 45 4.65 -11.00 -15.18
C ALA A 45 6.06 -11.30 -15.72
N PRO A 46 6.56 -10.57 -16.73
CA PRO A 46 7.96 -10.67 -17.11
C PRO A 46 8.84 -10.16 -15.98
N THR A 47 10.08 -10.65 -15.93
CA THR A 47 11.06 -10.16 -14.99
C THR A 47 11.44 -8.73 -15.32
N HIS A 48 11.48 -7.88 -14.29
CA HIS A 48 11.86 -6.50 -14.42
C HIS A 48 12.66 -6.02 -13.21
N ASP A 49 13.39 -4.93 -13.41
CA ASP A 49 14.06 -4.18 -12.36
C ASP A 49 13.68 -2.71 -12.42
N LEU A 50 13.66 -2.10 -11.24
CA LEU A 50 13.45 -0.67 -11.04
C LEU A 50 14.69 -0.11 -10.33
N PRO A 51 15.70 0.38 -11.06
CA PRO A 51 17.02 0.70 -10.49
C PRO A 51 16.99 1.87 -9.49
N GLU A 52 15.96 2.71 -9.56
CA GLU A 52 15.86 3.95 -8.77
C GLU A 52 14.65 4.01 -7.84
N LEU A 53 13.74 3.01 -7.90
CA LEU A 53 12.48 3.02 -7.16
C LEU A 53 12.50 1.95 -6.07
N ASP A 54 12.22 2.37 -4.83
CA ASP A 54 11.76 1.44 -3.81
C ASP A 54 10.29 1.10 -4.08
N GLU A 55 9.97 -0.18 -4.01
CA GLU A 55 8.62 -0.69 -4.27
C GLU A 55 8.15 -1.59 -3.12
N ALA A 56 6.86 -1.51 -2.81
CA ALA A 56 6.22 -2.40 -1.84
C ALA A 56 4.88 -2.90 -2.37
N TYR A 57 4.64 -4.20 -2.20
CA TYR A 57 3.35 -4.82 -2.48
C TYR A 57 2.60 -5.11 -1.20
N PHE A 58 1.31 -4.78 -1.17
CA PHE A 58 0.40 -5.28 -0.14
C PHE A 58 -0.70 -6.11 -0.77
N VAL A 59 -0.77 -7.39 -0.44
CA VAL A 59 -1.73 -8.32 -1.05
C VAL A 59 -3.11 -8.15 -0.42
N LEU A 60 -4.08 -7.80 -1.27
CA LEU A 60 -5.48 -7.61 -0.88
C LEU A 60 -6.28 -8.91 -0.99
N ALA A 61 -6.10 -9.67 -2.08
CA ALA A 61 -6.87 -10.88 -2.34
C ALA A 61 -6.13 -11.86 -3.25
N GLY A 62 -6.59 -13.11 -3.25
CA GLY A 62 -6.04 -14.19 -4.06
C GLY A 62 -4.67 -14.66 -3.58
N GLU A 63 -4.06 -15.52 -4.38
CA GLU A 63 -2.77 -16.10 -4.05
C GLU A 63 -1.84 -16.09 -5.27
N GLY A 64 -0.55 -16.02 -4.97
CA GLY A 64 0.47 -15.98 -5.98
C GLY A 64 1.85 -16.12 -5.36
N GLN A 65 2.86 -15.75 -6.14
CA GLN A 65 4.25 -15.77 -5.71
C GLN A 65 4.99 -14.60 -6.32
N ILE A 66 6.02 -14.16 -5.60
CA ILE A 66 6.99 -13.19 -6.09
C ILE A 66 8.39 -13.75 -5.90
N TRP A 67 9.16 -13.75 -6.98
CA TRP A 67 10.59 -13.99 -6.96
C TRP A 67 11.31 -12.65 -6.89
N ARG A 68 12.37 -12.56 -6.09
CA ARG A 68 13.22 -11.38 -5.96
C ARG A 68 14.68 -11.79 -6.01
N SER A 69 15.51 -10.98 -6.67
CA SER A 69 16.97 -11.11 -6.73
C SER A 69 17.65 -9.75 -6.56
N LEU A 70 18.60 -9.68 -5.63
CA LEU A 70 19.45 -8.50 -5.42
C LEU A 70 20.79 -8.94 -4.83
N HIS A 71 21.90 -8.44 -5.40
CA HIS A 71 23.26 -8.73 -4.93
C HIS A 71 23.56 -10.24 -4.76
N GLY A 72 23.07 -11.07 -5.68
CA GLY A 72 23.28 -12.53 -5.67
C GLY A 72 22.48 -13.30 -4.60
N ARG A 73 21.55 -12.62 -3.90
CA ARG A 73 20.55 -13.27 -3.05
C ARG A 73 19.25 -13.39 -3.79
N GLU A 74 18.64 -14.57 -3.76
CA GLU A 74 17.37 -14.83 -4.42
C GLU A 74 16.39 -15.51 -3.47
N ALA A 75 15.10 -15.13 -3.56
CA ALA A 75 14.06 -15.87 -2.86
C ALA A 75 12.72 -15.85 -3.60
N ILE A 76 11.93 -16.90 -3.39
CA ILE A 76 10.52 -16.98 -3.79
C ILE A 76 9.65 -16.83 -2.54
N THR A 77 8.81 -15.81 -2.53
CA THR A 77 7.89 -15.51 -1.43
C THR A 77 6.46 -15.80 -1.87
N ARG A 78 5.71 -16.53 -1.04
CA ARG A 78 4.27 -16.70 -1.25
C ARG A 78 3.56 -15.37 -1.03
N MET A 79 2.70 -14.98 -1.97
CA MET A 79 1.81 -13.83 -1.86
C MET A 79 0.43 -14.31 -1.44
N ARG A 80 -0.10 -13.76 -0.33
CA ARG A 80 -1.40 -14.09 0.25
C ARG A 80 -1.99 -12.86 0.96
N PRO A 81 -3.32 -12.77 1.15
CA PRO A 81 -3.95 -11.58 1.70
C PRO A 81 -3.35 -11.16 3.05
N GLY A 82 -3.17 -9.86 3.23
CA GLY A 82 -2.56 -9.29 4.44
C GLY A 82 -1.03 -9.33 4.47
N ARG A 83 -0.37 -9.73 3.38
CA ARG A 83 1.10 -9.74 3.30
C ARG A 83 1.64 -8.50 2.60
N ALA A 84 2.58 -7.83 3.25
CA ALA A 84 3.46 -6.83 2.65
C ALA A 84 4.79 -7.45 2.19
N VAL A 85 5.25 -7.08 1.00
CA VAL A 85 6.53 -7.52 0.41
C VAL A 85 7.28 -6.28 -0.06
N TRP A 86 8.51 -6.07 0.43
CA TRP A 86 9.34 -4.93 0.05
C TRP A 86 10.43 -5.31 -0.95
N MET A 87 10.71 -4.38 -1.86
CA MET A 87 11.69 -4.47 -2.94
C MET A 87 12.46 -3.16 -3.00
N PRO A 88 13.65 -3.08 -2.40
CA PRO A 88 14.50 -1.91 -2.53
C PRO A 88 14.89 -1.64 -3.99
N ALA A 89 15.27 -0.41 -4.30
CA ALA A 89 15.77 -0.03 -5.61
C ALA A 89 16.87 -0.97 -6.14
N GLY A 90 16.77 -1.33 -7.43
CA GLY A 90 17.67 -2.28 -8.10
C GLY A 90 17.30 -3.76 -7.89
N THR A 91 16.26 -4.07 -7.12
CA THR A 91 15.75 -5.44 -7.03
C THR A 91 15.21 -5.88 -8.39
N GLN A 92 15.68 -7.03 -8.88
CA GLN A 92 15.03 -7.75 -9.96
C GLN A 92 13.91 -8.58 -9.37
N PHE A 93 12.73 -8.56 -9.99
CA PHE A 93 11.62 -9.36 -9.49
C PHE A 93 10.68 -9.80 -10.60
N GLN A 94 9.91 -10.83 -10.24
CA GLN A 94 8.86 -11.41 -11.05
C GLN A 94 7.72 -11.76 -10.12
N TYR A 95 6.47 -11.58 -10.55
CA TYR A 95 5.31 -12.07 -9.79
C TYR A 95 4.38 -12.88 -10.69
N ARG A 96 3.62 -13.78 -10.08
CA ARG A 96 2.60 -14.58 -10.75
C ARG A 96 1.40 -14.82 -9.86
N ALA A 97 0.22 -14.92 -10.45
CA ALA A 97 -0.95 -15.45 -9.78
C ALA A 97 -0.94 -16.99 -9.84
N ASN A 98 -1.64 -17.64 -8.90
CA ASN A 98 -1.88 -19.08 -9.03
C ASN A 98 -2.87 -19.39 -10.18
N GLN A 99 -3.09 -20.66 -10.49
CA GLN A 99 -3.94 -21.09 -11.61
C GLN A 99 -5.45 -20.84 -11.43
N THR A 100 -5.90 -20.51 -10.22
CA THR A 100 -7.33 -20.53 -9.86
C THR A 100 -7.89 -19.18 -9.42
N THR A 101 -7.04 -18.29 -8.92
CA THR A 101 -7.43 -17.00 -8.35
C THR A 101 -6.52 -15.92 -8.90
N SER A 102 -7.10 -14.81 -9.33
CA SER A 102 -6.32 -13.61 -9.62
C SER A 102 -5.67 -13.10 -8.33
N LEU A 103 -4.43 -12.67 -8.44
CA LEU A 103 -3.70 -12.00 -7.37
C LEU A 103 -4.01 -10.50 -7.43
N VAL A 104 -4.55 -9.96 -6.34
CA VAL A 104 -4.93 -8.54 -6.21
C VAL A 104 -4.07 -7.89 -5.14
N PHE A 105 -3.40 -6.79 -5.47
CA PHE A 105 -2.43 -6.17 -4.57
C PHE A 105 -2.30 -4.67 -4.83
N LEU A 106 -1.94 -3.94 -3.78
CA LEU A 106 -1.46 -2.57 -3.88
C LEU A 106 0.00 -2.58 -4.29
N VAL A 107 0.37 -1.62 -5.11
CA VAL A 107 1.72 -1.30 -5.54
C VAL A 107 2.04 0.11 -5.06
N VAL A 108 3.02 0.22 -4.19
CA VAL A 108 3.58 1.51 -3.77
C VAL A 108 4.95 1.66 -4.40
N VAL A 109 5.19 2.79 -5.07
CA VAL A 109 6.50 3.14 -5.61
C VAL A 109 6.98 4.49 -5.09
N MET A 110 8.26 4.56 -4.73
CA MET A 110 8.91 5.76 -4.20
C MET A 110 10.31 5.90 -4.81
N PRO A 111 10.64 6.99 -5.53
CA PRO A 111 9.80 8.16 -5.91
C PRO A 111 8.66 7.83 -6.90
N PRO A 112 7.87 8.83 -7.37
CA PRO A 112 6.78 8.60 -8.32
C PRO A 112 7.21 7.89 -9.61
N TRP A 113 6.30 7.09 -10.15
CA TRP A 113 6.55 6.23 -11.31
C TRP A 113 6.94 7.04 -12.55
N LYS A 114 7.92 6.51 -13.30
CA LYS A 114 8.27 7.00 -14.64
C LYS A 114 8.51 5.83 -15.58
N SER A 115 7.97 5.90 -16.79
CA SER A 115 8.03 4.82 -17.78
C SER A 115 9.46 4.39 -18.13
N GLU A 116 10.39 5.34 -18.16
CA GLU A 116 11.80 5.12 -18.49
C GLU A 116 12.58 4.35 -17.41
N LEU A 117 12.01 4.19 -16.21
CA LEU A 117 12.62 3.40 -15.12
C LEU A 117 12.28 1.92 -15.21
N PHE A 118 11.44 1.51 -16.17
CA PHE A 118 11.07 0.12 -16.37
C PHE A 118 12.04 -0.59 -17.31
N HIS A 119 12.74 -1.59 -16.81
CA HIS A 119 13.57 -2.46 -17.63
C HIS A 119 13.09 -3.90 -17.53
N THR A 120 13.00 -4.59 -18.66
CA THR A 120 12.76 -6.05 -18.69
C THR A 120 14.06 -6.77 -18.97
N ASN A 121 14.17 -7.99 -18.46
CA ASN A 121 15.30 -8.88 -18.70
C ASN A 121 14.85 -10.35 -18.69
N ASP A 122 15.73 -11.25 -19.12
CA ASP A 122 15.44 -12.69 -19.22
C ASP A 122 15.75 -13.47 -17.92
N ALA A 123 16.01 -12.77 -16.80
CA ALA A 123 16.25 -13.44 -15.53
C ALA A 123 14.96 -14.00 -14.93
N GLY A 124 15.10 -14.67 -13.78
CA GLY A 124 13.96 -15.16 -13.01
C GLY A 124 13.57 -16.61 -13.32
N PRO A 125 12.75 -17.22 -12.43
CA PRO A 125 12.50 -18.65 -12.45
C PRO A 125 11.29 -19.04 -13.31
N TRP A 126 10.40 -18.10 -13.65
CA TRP A 126 9.16 -18.41 -14.36
C TRP A 126 9.17 -17.89 -15.78
N THR A 127 8.80 -18.76 -16.71
CA THR A 127 8.47 -18.39 -18.09
C THR A 127 6.96 -18.43 -18.27
N VAL A 128 6.44 -17.56 -19.13
CA VAL A 128 5.00 -17.49 -19.42
C VAL A 128 4.52 -18.85 -19.93
N GLY A 129 3.54 -19.44 -19.24
CA GLY A 129 2.95 -20.74 -19.59
C GLY A 129 3.76 -21.99 -19.18
N ALA A 130 4.85 -21.84 -18.42
CA ALA A 130 5.66 -22.96 -17.95
C ALA A 130 5.53 -23.23 -16.45
N ASP A 131 5.65 -24.50 -16.06
CA ASP A 131 5.76 -24.93 -14.67
C ASP A 131 7.17 -24.63 -14.13
N GLY A 132 7.42 -23.38 -13.72
CA GLY A 132 8.63 -23.03 -12.96
C GLY A 132 8.46 -23.27 -11.46
N PRO A 133 9.56 -23.18 -10.68
CA PRO A 133 9.59 -23.63 -9.28
C PRO A 133 8.48 -22.98 -8.45
N ALA A 134 7.72 -23.82 -7.75
CA ALA A 134 6.57 -23.42 -6.96
C ALA A 134 6.85 -23.38 -5.46
N GLU A 135 7.95 -23.95 -5.01
CA GLU A 135 8.25 -24.00 -3.58
C GLU A 135 8.85 -22.66 -3.12
N PRO A 136 8.26 -22.00 -2.10
CA PRO A 136 8.90 -20.88 -1.44
C PRO A 136 10.28 -21.27 -0.92
N THR A 137 11.23 -20.36 -1.00
CA THR A 137 12.58 -20.56 -0.47
C THR A 137 12.74 -19.77 0.84
N ASP A 138 13.86 -19.97 1.53
CA ASP A 138 14.18 -19.17 2.72
C ASP A 138 14.17 -17.67 2.37
N ASP A 139 13.27 -16.94 3.03
CA ASP A 139 12.94 -15.56 2.69
C ASP A 139 13.50 -14.62 3.77
N SER A 140 14.80 -14.32 3.67
CA SER A 140 15.44 -13.31 4.53
C SER A 140 15.09 -11.87 4.13
N TRP A 141 14.21 -11.68 3.15
CA TRP A 141 13.80 -10.35 2.71
C TRP A 141 12.77 -9.76 3.67
N LEU A 142 12.58 -8.44 3.57
CA LEU A 142 11.53 -7.77 4.33
C LEU A 142 10.15 -8.14 3.77
N THR A 143 9.54 -9.13 4.41
CA THR A 143 8.19 -9.64 4.17
C THR A 143 7.45 -9.64 5.51
N VAL A 144 6.30 -8.97 5.59
CA VAL A 144 5.56 -8.81 6.86
C VAL A 144 4.10 -9.17 6.64
N ASP A 145 3.53 -10.01 7.50
CA ASP A 145 2.10 -10.27 7.52
C ASP A 145 1.42 -9.36 8.55
N VAL A 146 0.22 -8.86 8.21
CA VAL A 146 -0.69 -8.21 9.17
C VAL A 146 -0.91 -9.19 10.32
N ARG A 147 -0.46 -8.79 11.51
CA ARG A 147 -0.54 -9.62 12.72
C ARG A 147 -1.96 -9.62 13.26
N ARG A 148 -2.30 -10.62 14.07
CA ARG A 148 -3.62 -10.66 14.72
C ARG A 148 -3.81 -9.50 15.71
N GLY A 149 -2.83 -9.27 16.57
CA GLY A 149 -2.84 -8.14 17.51
C GLY A 149 -2.14 -6.91 16.94
N PRO A 150 -2.45 -5.70 17.45
CA PRO A 150 -1.70 -4.51 17.13
C PRO A 150 -0.26 -4.58 17.64
N ASP A 151 0.64 -3.92 16.93
CA ASP A 151 1.95 -3.56 17.46
C ASP A 151 1.84 -2.33 18.36
N GLU A 152 0.95 -1.40 18.02
CA GLU A 152 0.65 -0.19 18.79
C GLU A 152 -0.86 0.11 18.80
N THR A 153 -1.36 0.70 19.89
CA THR A 153 -2.74 1.20 19.96
C THR A 153 -2.68 2.69 20.28
N ALA A 154 -3.23 3.51 19.40
CA ALA A 154 -3.31 4.94 19.60
C ALA A 154 -4.25 5.27 20.78
N PRO A 155 -4.11 6.44 21.43
CA PRO A 155 -4.96 6.81 22.57
C PRO A 155 -6.47 6.83 22.28
N ASP A 156 -6.87 6.97 21.01
CA ASP A 156 -8.27 6.91 20.55
C ASP A 156 -8.78 5.48 20.27
N GLY A 157 -7.94 4.47 20.48
CA GLY A 157 -8.27 3.06 20.25
C GLY A 157 -7.97 2.56 18.84
N SER A 158 -7.43 3.39 17.93
CA SER A 158 -6.98 2.93 16.62
C SER A 158 -5.86 1.90 16.78
N GLU A 159 -6.01 0.73 16.17
CA GLU A 159 -5.03 -0.35 16.22
C GLU A 159 -4.07 -0.26 15.04
N ILE A 160 -2.77 -0.22 15.30
CA ILE A 160 -1.72 -0.11 14.29
C ILE A 160 -0.87 -1.37 14.26
N ARG A 161 -0.65 -1.90 13.06
CA ARG A 161 0.22 -3.04 12.77
C ARG A 161 1.28 -2.59 11.76
N LEU A 162 2.55 -2.64 12.15
CA LEU A 162 3.65 -2.16 11.32
C LEU A 162 3.97 -3.19 10.23
N LEU A 163 4.01 -2.75 8.97
CA LEU A 163 4.27 -3.60 7.80
C LEU A 163 5.67 -3.40 7.22
N GLY A 164 6.56 -2.75 7.98
CA GLY A 164 7.94 -2.48 7.60
C GLY A 164 8.10 -1.19 6.79
N GLY A 165 9.34 -0.95 6.36
CA GLY A 165 9.70 0.23 5.57
C GLY A 165 11.12 0.15 5.03
N VAL A 166 11.38 1.04 4.09
CA VAL A 166 12.69 1.34 3.50
C VAL A 166 13.04 2.80 3.78
N GLU A 167 14.18 3.28 3.27
CA GLU A 167 14.63 4.66 3.54
C GLU A 167 13.60 5.73 3.15
N ARG A 168 12.81 5.48 2.09
CA ARG A 168 11.87 6.46 1.52
C ARG A 168 10.47 6.44 2.13
N GLY A 169 10.07 5.37 2.81
CA GLY A 169 8.73 5.28 3.39
C GLY A 169 8.47 3.97 4.13
N SER A 170 7.34 3.93 4.84
CA SER A 170 6.89 2.77 5.61
C SER A 170 5.41 2.53 5.45
N LEU A 171 5.00 1.26 5.59
CA LEU A 171 3.61 0.84 5.56
C LEU A 171 3.12 0.45 6.95
N ALA A 172 1.86 0.73 7.22
CA ALA A 172 1.13 0.20 8.36
C ALA A 172 -0.28 -0.22 7.95
N HIS A 173 -0.83 -1.20 8.65
CA HIS A 173 -2.26 -1.46 8.66
C HIS A 173 -2.87 -0.80 9.89
N CYS A 174 -3.97 -0.07 9.67
CA CYS A 174 -4.74 0.58 10.71
C CYS A 174 -6.15 -0.01 10.75
N LEU A 175 -6.65 -0.27 11.95
CA LEU A 175 -8.02 -0.71 12.19
C LEU A 175 -8.69 0.25 13.17
N LEU A 176 -9.88 0.71 12.81
CA LEU A 176 -10.77 1.47 13.69
C LEU A 176 -12.10 0.74 13.85
N HIS A 177 -12.48 0.45 15.09
CA HIS A 177 -13.67 -0.32 15.41
C HIS A 177 -14.98 0.42 15.06
N PRO A 178 -16.09 -0.29 14.78
CA PRO A 178 -17.39 0.27 14.47
C PRO A 178 -17.82 1.35 15.46
N GLY A 179 -18.24 2.50 14.95
CA GLY A 179 -18.72 3.64 15.74
C GLY A 179 -17.62 4.41 16.48
N ALA A 180 -16.35 3.98 16.40
CA ALA A 180 -15.24 4.74 16.97
C ALA A 180 -14.88 5.95 16.08
N VAL A 181 -14.30 6.95 16.74
CA VAL A 181 -13.85 8.22 16.15
C VAL A 181 -12.41 8.43 16.61
N SER A 182 -11.51 8.71 15.66
CA SER A 182 -10.12 9.00 15.97
C SER A 182 -9.96 10.36 16.66
N SER A 183 -8.81 10.59 17.28
CA SER A 183 -8.40 11.93 17.70
C SER A 183 -8.09 12.80 16.48
N PRO A 184 -8.38 14.12 16.52
CA PRO A 184 -7.93 15.05 15.51
C PRO A 184 -6.43 15.30 15.64
N VAL A 185 -5.67 14.94 14.61
CA VAL A 185 -4.21 15.02 14.61
C VAL A 185 -3.68 15.73 13.39
N ARG A 186 -2.42 16.14 13.48
CA ARG A 186 -1.62 16.62 12.36
C ARG A 186 -0.22 16.04 12.47
N HIS A 187 0.33 15.59 11.35
CA HIS A 187 1.70 15.09 11.28
C HIS A 187 2.73 16.24 11.21
N ARG A 188 3.90 16.02 11.81
CA ARG A 188 4.99 17.01 11.95
C ARG A 188 5.91 17.01 10.75
N THR A 189 6.21 15.83 10.22
CA THR A 189 7.28 15.58 9.26
C THR A 189 6.86 14.65 8.12
N VAL A 190 5.84 13.80 8.31
CA VAL A 190 5.38 12.88 7.26
C VAL A 190 4.12 13.36 6.55
N GLN A 191 4.04 13.08 5.25
CA GLN A 191 2.77 13.01 4.54
C GLN A 191 2.31 11.56 4.47
N GLU A 192 1.02 11.35 4.24
CA GLU A 192 0.44 10.01 4.28
C GLU A 192 -0.46 9.73 3.07
N LEU A 193 -0.44 8.51 2.56
CA LEU A 193 -1.40 8.02 1.57
C LEU A 193 -2.19 6.86 2.19
N TRP A 194 -3.51 6.89 2.05
CA TRP A 194 -4.40 5.86 2.59
C TRP A 194 -5.04 5.06 1.48
N TYR A 195 -5.25 3.77 1.73
CA TYR A 195 -6.13 2.91 0.96
C TYR A 195 -7.10 2.20 1.90
N VAL A 196 -8.40 2.24 1.60
CA VAL A 196 -9.41 1.55 2.38
C VAL A 196 -9.54 0.10 1.91
N VAL A 197 -9.24 -0.85 2.78
CA VAL A 197 -9.32 -2.29 2.51
C VAL A 197 -10.72 -2.83 2.74
N SER A 198 -11.32 -2.49 3.88
CA SER A 198 -12.63 -2.99 4.31
C SER A 198 -13.35 -1.93 5.18
N GLY A 199 -14.64 -2.14 5.43
CA GLY A 199 -15.43 -1.26 6.28
C GLY A 199 -15.89 0.04 5.61
N HIS A 200 -16.59 0.87 6.39
CA HIS A 200 -17.11 2.16 5.95
C HIS A 200 -16.83 3.23 6.99
N GLY A 201 -16.50 4.42 6.52
CA GLY A 201 -16.16 5.54 7.38
C GLY A 201 -16.21 6.88 6.69
N GLU A 202 -15.74 7.88 7.41
CA GLU A 202 -15.57 9.23 6.90
C GLU A 202 -14.22 9.76 7.40
N LEU A 203 -13.53 10.50 6.55
CA LEU A 203 -12.30 11.22 6.86
C LEU A 203 -12.57 12.71 6.72
N TRP A 204 -12.45 13.45 7.82
CA TRP A 204 -12.42 14.90 7.80
C TRP A 204 -10.98 15.37 7.68
N ARG A 205 -10.73 16.34 6.78
CA ARG A 205 -9.45 17.00 6.59
C ARG A 205 -9.64 18.51 6.60
N GLN A 206 -8.68 19.23 7.18
CA GLN A 206 -8.59 20.68 7.11
C GLN A 206 -7.19 21.10 6.66
N SER A 207 -7.11 21.85 5.56
CA SER A 207 -5.86 22.41 5.06
C SER A 207 -5.34 23.55 5.95
N PRO A 208 -4.05 23.90 5.85
CA PRO A 208 -3.46 24.99 6.64
C PRO A 208 -4.12 26.36 6.45
N ASP A 209 -4.83 26.58 5.34
CA ASP A 209 -5.60 27.81 5.07
C ASP A 209 -7.02 27.80 5.67
N GLY A 210 -7.41 26.71 6.35
CA GLY A 210 -8.68 26.57 7.04
C GLY A 210 -9.80 25.93 6.22
N THR A 211 -9.56 25.58 4.95
CA THR A 211 -10.55 24.88 4.13
C THR A 211 -10.76 23.46 4.67
N ASP A 212 -12.01 23.07 4.93
CA ASP A 212 -12.34 21.73 5.38
C ASP A 212 -13.09 20.90 4.34
N GLN A 213 -12.90 19.58 4.42
CA GLN A 213 -13.48 18.60 3.52
C GLN A 213 -13.78 17.32 4.28
N VAL A 214 -14.80 16.59 3.83
CA VAL A 214 -15.15 15.27 4.35
C VAL A 214 -15.21 14.30 3.19
N ASP A 215 -14.34 13.30 3.26
CA ASP A 215 -14.23 12.24 2.29
C ASP A 215 -14.90 10.99 2.82
N LEU A 216 -15.61 10.30 1.94
CA LEU A 216 -16.24 9.04 2.28
C LEU A 216 -15.20 7.92 2.11
N LEU A 217 -15.15 7.04 3.11
CA LEU A 217 -14.26 5.89 3.13
C LEU A 217 -15.09 4.62 2.90
N TRP A 218 -14.74 3.87 1.88
CA TRP A 218 -15.28 2.55 1.56
C TRP A 218 -14.23 1.74 0.80
N PRO A 219 -14.36 0.41 0.68
CA PRO A 219 -13.32 -0.43 0.09
C PRO A 219 -12.93 0.03 -1.32
N GLY A 220 -11.64 0.28 -1.53
CA GLY A 220 -11.11 0.83 -2.78
C GLY A 220 -11.08 2.36 -2.88
N ALA A 221 -11.50 3.09 -1.85
CA ALA A 221 -11.21 4.53 -1.76
C ALA A 221 -9.75 4.72 -1.36
N ALA A 222 -9.11 5.76 -1.89
CA ALA A 222 -7.81 6.22 -1.44
C ALA A 222 -7.77 7.73 -1.30
N VAL A 223 -6.88 8.19 -0.43
CA VAL A 223 -6.79 9.59 -0.03
C VAL A 223 -5.33 9.97 0.15
N ASP A 224 -4.97 11.19 -0.27
CA ASP A 224 -3.72 11.81 0.12
C ASP A 224 -3.90 12.61 1.41
N ILE A 225 -2.89 12.67 2.28
CA ILE A 225 -2.90 13.56 3.45
C ILE A 225 -1.57 14.32 3.44
N PRO A 226 -1.54 15.48 2.76
CA PRO A 226 -0.36 16.32 2.71
C PRO A 226 0.11 16.78 4.09
N LEU A 227 1.41 17.06 4.21
CA LEU A 227 1.98 17.61 5.43
C LEU A 227 1.27 18.92 5.84
N GLY A 228 0.98 19.07 7.12
CA GLY A 228 0.31 20.24 7.67
C GLY A 228 -1.21 20.19 7.67
N VAL A 229 -1.81 19.18 7.01
CA VAL A 229 -3.26 18.93 7.07
C VAL A 229 -3.63 18.36 8.43
N THR A 230 -4.62 18.96 9.08
CA THR A 230 -5.27 18.37 10.25
C THR A 230 -6.31 17.38 9.77
N PHE A 231 -6.40 16.20 10.38
CA PHE A 231 -7.40 15.22 10.01
C PHE A 231 -7.94 14.44 11.20
N GLN A 232 -9.13 13.88 11.01
CA GLN A 232 -9.84 13.00 11.95
C GLN A 232 -10.66 12.03 11.11
N PHE A 233 -10.82 10.78 11.54
CA PHE A 233 -11.65 9.83 10.82
C PHE A 233 -12.55 9.05 11.78
N ARG A 234 -13.63 8.48 11.25
CA ARG A 234 -14.56 7.67 12.04
C ARG A 234 -15.06 6.48 11.25
N ALA A 235 -15.31 5.38 11.94
CA ALA A 235 -15.99 4.22 11.39
C ALA A 235 -17.51 4.44 11.49
N THR A 236 -18.19 4.46 10.35
CA THR A 236 -19.65 4.67 10.25
C THR A 236 -20.41 3.39 9.92
N GLY A 237 -19.70 2.33 9.52
CA GLY A 237 -20.25 1.01 9.23
C GLY A 237 -20.48 0.12 10.46
N LEU A 238 -20.94 -1.09 10.20
CA LEU A 238 -21.10 -2.16 11.22
C LEU A 238 -19.84 -3.03 11.38
N ASP A 239 -18.97 -3.04 10.38
CA ASP A 239 -17.70 -3.76 10.37
C ASP A 239 -16.54 -2.80 10.68
N ASP A 240 -15.41 -3.36 11.11
CA ASP A 240 -14.17 -2.60 11.32
C ASP A 240 -13.78 -1.85 10.04
N LEU A 241 -13.31 -0.60 10.19
CA LEU A 241 -12.71 0.17 9.11
C LEU A 241 -11.22 -0.15 9.06
N GLU A 242 -10.78 -0.82 7.98
CA GLU A 242 -9.37 -1.20 7.79
C GLU A 242 -8.71 -0.40 6.68
N LEU A 243 -7.53 0.12 6.98
CA LEU A 243 -6.76 1.02 6.12
C LEU A 243 -5.33 0.51 5.95
N ILE A 244 -4.77 0.67 4.75
CA ILE A 244 -3.31 0.64 4.54
C ILE A 244 -2.82 2.08 4.48
N LEU A 245 -1.85 2.37 5.33
CA LEU A 245 -1.24 3.67 5.49
C LEU A 245 0.17 3.62 4.94
N LEU A 246 0.51 4.55 4.05
CA LEU A 246 1.87 4.80 3.60
C LEU A 246 2.32 6.15 4.10
N THR A 247 3.40 6.20 4.87
CA THR A 247 4.03 7.46 5.27
C THR A 247 5.30 7.69 4.45
N MET A 248 5.49 8.92 3.99
CA MET A 248 6.72 9.38 3.34
C MET A 248 7.17 10.70 3.98
N PRO A 249 8.38 10.77 4.58
CA PRO A 249 9.34 9.68 4.87
C PRO A 249 8.78 8.61 5.85
N PRO A 250 9.55 7.56 6.22
CA PRO A 250 9.09 6.54 7.16
C PRO A 250 8.57 7.13 8.48
N TRP A 251 7.59 6.46 9.08
CA TRP A 251 7.01 6.83 10.36
C TRP A 251 8.10 6.91 11.43
N PRO A 252 8.35 8.09 12.03
CA PRO A 252 9.48 8.26 12.94
C PRO A 252 9.15 7.82 14.38
N GLY A 253 7.89 7.51 14.68
CA GLY A 253 7.42 7.06 16.00
C GLY A 253 6.22 7.84 16.51
N THR A 254 5.77 7.49 17.71
CA THR A 254 4.49 7.95 18.31
C THR A 254 4.36 9.45 18.49
N ASP A 255 5.48 10.19 18.57
CA ASP A 255 5.48 11.65 18.74
C ASP A 255 5.19 12.42 17.43
N GLU A 256 5.04 11.71 16.31
CA GLU A 256 4.75 12.29 14.99
C GLU A 256 3.33 12.86 14.90
N ALA A 257 2.34 12.18 15.48
CA ALA A 257 0.97 12.67 15.53
C ALA A 257 0.79 13.70 16.65
N VAL A 258 0.60 14.96 16.28
CA VAL A 258 0.36 16.05 17.23
C VAL A 258 -1.13 16.37 17.28
N ALA A 259 -1.68 16.44 18.49
CA ALA A 259 -3.08 16.82 18.70
C ALA A 259 -3.39 18.21 18.10
N ALA A 260 -4.48 18.30 17.34
CA ALA A 260 -4.89 19.54 16.68
C ALA A 260 -5.93 20.35 17.47
N GLY A 261 -6.27 19.92 18.68
CA GLY A 261 -7.29 20.57 19.52
C GLY A 261 -8.70 20.11 19.14
N ALA A 262 -9.43 20.93 18.38
CA ALA A 262 -10.81 20.62 17.99
C ALA A 262 -10.86 19.80 16.70
N GLY A 263 -11.61 18.69 16.73
CA GLY A 263 -11.96 17.90 15.56
C GLY A 263 -13.38 18.20 15.07
N ARG A 264 -13.79 17.54 13.99
CA ARG A 264 -15.16 17.64 13.47
C ARG A 264 -16.16 16.78 14.26
N TRP A 265 -15.69 15.67 14.80
CA TRP A 265 -16.51 14.72 15.56
C TRP A 265 -15.96 14.53 16.98
N THR A 266 -16.85 14.08 17.87
CA THR A 266 -16.58 13.76 19.27
C THR A 266 -16.79 12.28 19.53
#